data_AF-A0A9X1UUM6-F1
#
_entry.id   AF-A0A9X1UUM6-F1
#
_cell.length_a   1.000
_cell.length_b   1.000
_cell.length_c   1.000
_cell.angle_alpha   90.00
_cell.angle_beta   90.00
_cell.angle_gamma   90.00
#
_symmetry.space_group_name_H-M   'P 1'
#
loop_
_entity.id
_entity.type
_entity.pdbx_description
1 polymer ?
#
loop_
_entity_poly.entity_id
_entity_poly.type
_entity_poly.pdbx_seq_one_letter_code
_entity_poly.pdbx_strand_id
1 'polypeptide(L)'
;MKAIKTLAGKFLYATTFLVVIPIILWLWAKYTEEIIAFPVIGSENAGWFLLVCGFLLMIWGMYSLKIYGKGLPMNAFPPEKLVNKGAYRFFHHPIYWGFGILITGFFVLTNSASGLWLATPITILCMIALVIGYEAIDLKRRFPDQTISTFFELPENTKEIPGIRQRLVSLFLVTAPLLLCNFLIARVIENDFHSSIQMQLTLPSFTQNEYLPLLGLGYLLVTPFLIKTRQLLRHWTLAGILGLGIYTFGAFLYPEVVAVYVAPYNSMAYLAPIFILLISLRAIFKQSKGLGILFSFITLILVILQLSYTYSAVLSLSVSLIIFLLADNYFQIWVFLKNMTEEIANSWNEWVFGNVRIINHGFYVGLGSFLGILIAGMLVGDFYAWGILIFAVVVIIFSALWAQIIEGSEKLKRPYGYYGALVGIIFASLVVWLMGYNVWILIGVISVTMPWVQAIGRFRCLVNGCCHGKKAHNPDIGIRYYHHRSRVCGISHMKGELLHPTPLYSMIWLFLVGLVLLSLWNNSFSMSFIFGLYLILTSIGRFVEEAYRGEVQTPIIKGLRLYQWTAIISFAIGIVMTCIPVNAVITTSSFGWETVLSSVCGGLFTTFAMGVDFPKSNARFSRLV
;
A
#
# COMPACT_ATOMS: atom_id res chain seq x y z
N MET A 1 2.10 35.03 9.17
CA MET A 1 3.03 34.09 8.48
C MET A 1 4.47 34.64 8.41
N LYS A 2 5.07 35.06 9.55
CA LYS A 2 6.41 35.68 9.61
C LYS A 2 7.43 34.93 10.51
N ALA A 3 7.00 33.97 11.33
CA ALA A 3 7.83 33.43 12.42
C ALA A 3 8.78 32.26 12.06
N ILE A 4 8.70 31.67 10.87
CA ILE A 4 9.57 30.53 10.44
C ILE A 4 10.56 30.96 9.35
N LYS A 5 10.69 32.26 9.03
CA LYS A 5 11.74 32.77 8.14
C LYS A 5 13.07 33.08 8.87
N THR A 6 13.18 32.71 10.15
CA THR A 6 14.37 32.95 10.96
C THR A 6 15.44 31.89 10.67
N LEU A 7 16.71 32.27 10.77
CA LEU A 7 17.87 31.37 10.67
C LEU A 7 17.70 30.12 11.56
N ALA A 8 17.13 30.31 12.76
CA ALA A 8 16.79 29.25 13.71
C ALA A 8 15.84 28.19 13.13
N GLY A 9 14.81 28.59 12.38
CA GLY A 9 13.87 27.65 11.77
C GLY A 9 14.52 26.77 10.69
N LYS A 10 15.44 27.34 9.91
CA LYS A 10 16.23 26.59 8.91
C LYS A 10 17.21 25.63 9.58
N PHE A 11 17.88 26.07 10.64
CA PHE A 11 18.81 25.25 11.40
C PHE A 11 18.11 24.08 12.08
N LEU A 12 16.95 24.32 12.69
CA LEU A 12 16.13 23.27 13.31
C LEU A 12 15.71 22.24 12.26
N TYR A 13 15.20 22.69 11.10
CA TYR A 13 14.82 21.78 10.01
C TYR A 13 16.02 20.95 9.53
N ALA A 14 17.17 21.57 9.29
CA ALA A 14 18.38 20.86 8.89
C ALA A 14 18.79 19.81 9.93
N THR A 15 18.79 20.18 11.21
CA THR A 15 19.14 19.28 12.32
C THR A 15 18.17 18.10 12.41
N THR A 16 16.87 18.34 12.23
CA THR A 16 15.86 17.28 12.24
C THR A 16 16.13 16.23 11.16
N PHE A 17 16.37 16.65 9.91
CA PHE A 17 16.52 15.71 8.79
C PHE A 17 17.93 15.10 8.68
N LEU A 18 18.97 15.83 9.07
CA LEU A 18 20.36 15.36 8.94
C LEU A 18 20.88 14.61 10.17
N VAL A 19 20.28 14.83 11.35
CA VAL A 19 20.77 14.25 12.61
C VAL A 19 19.67 13.44 13.30
N VAL A 20 18.53 14.07 13.61
CA VAL A 20 17.50 13.44 14.45
C VAL A 20 16.87 12.23 13.75
N ILE A 21 16.43 12.37 12.50
CA ILE A 21 15.80 11.27 11.75
C ILE A 21 16.78 10.10 11.56
N PRO A 22 18.03 10.29 11.09
CA PRO A 22 19.00 9.19 11.00
C PRO A 22 19.25 8.48 12.33
N ILE A 23 19.35 9.23 13.45
CA ILE A 23 19.51 8.62 14.79
C ILE A 23 18.27 7.82 15.17
N ILE A 24 17.06 8.34 14.93
CA ILE A 24 15.82 7.60 15.19
C ILE A 24 15.76 6.32 14.37
N LEU A 25 16.12 6.34 13.08
CA LEU A 25 16.13 5.16 12.23
C LEU A 25 17.14 4.12 12.71
N TRP A 26 18.34 4.54 13.11
CA TRP A 26 19.35 3.65 13.66
C TRP A 26 18.91 3.04 15.00
N LEU A 27 18.38 3.85 15.92
CA LEU A 27 17.85 3.37 17.19
C LEU A 27 16.67 2.42 16.97
N TRP A 28 15.76 2.75 16.06
CA TRP A 28 14.61 1.91 15.74
C TRP A 28 15.08 0.53 15.27
N ALA A 29 15.95 0.48 14.25
CA ALA A 29 16.52 -0.77 13.77
C ALA A 29 17.20 -1.57 14.90
N LYS A 30 17.98 -0.90 15.76
CA LYS A 30 18.65 -1.55 16.90
C LYS A 30 17.64 -2.17 17.89
N TYR A 31 16.56 -1.48 18.23
CA TYR A 31 15.56 -1.97 19.19
C TYR A 31 14.62 -3.03 18.60
N THR A 32 14.52 -3.13 17.27
CA THR A 32 13.71 -4.14 16.59
C THR A 32 14.54 -5.24 15.95
N GLU A 33 15.86 -5.29 16.19
CA GLU A 33 16.76 -6.28 15.58
C GLU A 33 16.38 -7.71 15.96
N GLU A 34 16.13 -7.98 17.24
CA GLU A 34 15.75 -9.31 17.73
C GLU A 34 14.35 -9.75 17.30
N ILE A 35 13.51 -8.81 16.84
CA ILE A 35 12.13 -9.10 16.40
C ILE A 35 12.10 -9.52 14.92
N ILE A 36 13.04 -9.01 14.11
CA ILE A 36 13.08 -9.28 12.67
C ILE A 36 13.87 -10.57 12.43
N ALA A 37 13.14 -11.65 12.13
CA ALA A 37 13.72 -12.97 11.85
C ALA A 37 14.28 -13.16 10.43
N PHE A 38 14.22 -12.14 9.57
CA PHE A 38 14.75 -12.23 8.21
C PHE A 38 16.29 -12.23 8.19
N PRO A 39 16.92 -12.93 7.23
CA PRO A 39 18.37 -13.05 7.21
C PRO A 39 19.04 -11.70 6.96
N VAL A 40 20.19 -11.51 7.63
CA VAL A 40 21.04 -10.35 7.45
C VAL A 40 21.75 -10.45 6.10
N ILE A 41 21.63 -9.42 5.25
CA ILE A 41 22.40 -9.31 4.01
C ILE A 41 23.56 -8.34 4.24
N GLY A 42 24.73 -8.89 4.57
CA GLY A 42 25.95 -8.16 4.87
C GLY A 42 26.98 -8.17 3.74
N SER A 43 27.59 -7.02 3.45
CA SER A 43 28.76 -6.92 2.56
C SER A 43 29.48 -5.59 2.72
N GLU A 44 30.75 -5.61 3.14
CA GLU A 44 31.54 -4.39 3.32
C GLU A 44 31.67 -3.58 2.01
N ASN A 45 32.04 -4.25 0.92
CA ASN A 45 32.24 -3.60 -0.37
C ASN A 45 30.94 -3.01 -0.92
N ALA A 46 29.85 -3.79 -0.91
CA ALA A 46 28.57 -3.31 -1.42
C ALA A 46 27.99 -2.20 -0.52
N GLY A 47 28.15 -2.35 0.80
CA GLY A 47 27.69 -1.37 1.77
C GLY A 47 28.39 -0.02 1.62
N TRP A 48 29.73 0.01 1.51
CA TRP A 48 30.48 1.25 1.26
C TRP A 48 30.14 1.86 -0.09
N PHE A 49 30.01 1.03 -1.13
CA PHE A 49 29.63 1.48 -2.45
C PHE A 49 28.27 2.19 -2.43
N LEU A 50 27.24 1.56 -1.84
CA LEU A 50 25.91 2.13 -1.72
C LEU A 50 25.92 3.40 -0.85
N LEU A 51 26.59 3.37 0.30
CA LEU A 51 26.66 4.52 1.21
C LEU A 51 27.26 5.74 0.50
N VAL A 52 28.40 5.58 -0.18
CA VAL A 52 29.09 6.67 -0.89
C VAL A 52 28.27 7.14 -2.09
N CYS A 53 27.75 6.23 -2.91
CA CYS A 53 26.93 6.59 -4.07
C CYS A 53 25.66 7.34 -3.67
N GLY A 54 24.97 6.87 -2.63
CA GLY A 54 23.79 7.52 -2.07
C GLY A 54 24.09 8.92 -1.55
N PHE A 55 25.19 9.07 -0.81
CA PHE A 55 25.66 10.37 -0.32
C PHE A 55 26.00 11.34 -1.46
N LEU A 56 26.77 10.90 -2.45
CA LEU A 56 27.14 11.73 -3.61
C LEU A 56 25.92 12.17 -4.42
N LEU A 57 24.96 11.27 -4.64
CA LEU A 57 23.71 11.60 -5.34
C LEU A 57 22.88 12.62 -4.55
N MET A 58 22.82 12.48 -3.23
CA MET A 58 22.14 13.41 -2.34
C MET A 58 22.77 14.81 -2.42
N ILE A 59 24.09 14.91 -2.29
CA ILE A 59 24.83 16.17 -2.41
C ILE A 59 24.65 16.80 -3.80
N TRP A 60 24.71 16.00 -4.87
CA TRP A 60 24.49 16.49 -6.23
C TRP A 60 23.06 17.03 -6.43
N GLY A 61 22.05 16.37 -5.85
CA GLY A 61 20.67 16.85 -5.81
C GLY A 61 20.54 18.17 -5.05
N MET A 62 21.08 18.24 -3.83
CA MET A 62 21.06 19.45 -2.99
C MET A 62 21.77 20.63 -3.68
N TYR A 63 22.93 20.39 -4.29
CA TYR A 63 23.68 21.38 -5.06
C TYR A 63 22.86 21.88 -6.27
N SER A 64 22.23 20.97 -7.01
CA SER A 64 21.39 21.32 -8.16
C SER A 64 20.21 22.22 -7.76
N LEU A 65 19.54 21.93 -6.63
CA LEU A 65 18.47 22.80 -6.10
C LEU A 65 18.97 24.18 -5.68
N LYS A 66 20.12 24.23 -5.00
CA LYS A 66 20.70 25.49 -4.52
C LYS A 66 21.08 26.41 -5.67
N ILE A 67 21.78 25.87 -6.67
CA ILE A 67 22.33 26.65 -7.79
C ILE A 67 21.24 27.03 -8.79
N TYR A 68 20.45 26.07 -9.26
CA TYR A 68 19.49 26.32 -10.34
C TYR A 68 18.12 26.76 -9.82
N GLY A 69 17.72 26.30 -8.63
CA GLY A 69 16.41 26.58 -8.03
C GLY A 69 16.39 27.80 -7.11
N LYS A 70 17.57 28.35 -6.75
CA LYS A 70 17.76 29.44 -5.78
C LYS A 70 17.09 29.19 -4.42
N GLY A 71 16.96 27.94 -4.01
CA GLY A 71 16.33 27.53 -2.76
C GLY A 71 17.16 26.57 -1.92
N LEU A 72 16.67 26.26 -0.73
CA LEU A 72 17.24 25.20 0.08
C LEU A 72 16.55 23.87 -0.26
N PRO A 73 17.23 22.72 -0.07
CA PRO A 73 16.64 21.39 -0.21
C PRO A 73 15.73 21.09 1.00
N MET A 74 14.73 21.92 1.24
CA MET A 74 13.83 21.84 2.39
C MET A 74 12.40 22.09 1.94
N ASN A 75 11.49 21.19 2.25
CA ASN A 75 10.07 21.32 1.87
C ASN A 75 9.40 22.53 2.53
N ALA A 76 9.87 22.92 3.71
CA ALA A 76 9.44 24.14 4.39
C ALA A 76 10.00 25.43 3.74
N PHE A 77 11.05 25.33 2.92
CA PHE A 77 11.72 26.44 2.25
C PHE A 77 11.98 26.11 0.77
N PRO A 78 10.92 25.89 -0.02
CA PRO A 78 11.06 25.31 -1.34
C PRO A 78 11.74 26.29 -2.33
N PRO A 79 12.36 25.78 -3.40
CA PRO A 79 13.02 26.60 -4.40
C PRO A 79 12.06 27.50 -5.16
N GLU A 80 12.52 28.70 -5.52
CA GLU A 80 11.75 29.71 -6.25
C GLU A 80 11.54 29.32 -7.71
N LYS A 81 12.51 28.60 -8.29
CA LYS A 81 12.49 28.17 -9.69
C LYS A 81 12.44 26.66 -9.78
N LEU A 82 11.72 26.16 -10.80
CA LEU A 82 11.76 24.75 -11.16
C LEU A 82 13.15 24.36 -11.64
N VAL A 83 13.66 23.23 -11.18
CA VAL A 83 14.99 22.71 -11.54
C VAL A 83 14.85 21.48 -12.42
N ASN A 84 15.35 21.57 -13.65
CA ASN A 84 15.41 20.48 -14.63
C ASN A 84 16.85 20.24 -15.13
N LYS A 85 17.85 20.77 -14.41
CA LYS A 85 19.30 20.65 -14.72
C LYS A 85 20.03 19.89 -13.61
N GLY A 86 21.23 19.42 -13.90
CA GLY A 86 22.04 18.64 -12.96
C GLY A 86 21.38 17.28 -12.66
N ALA A 87 21.32 16.90 -11.38
CA ALA A 87 20.72 15.64 -10.95
C ALA A 87 19.23 15.50 -11.35
N TYR A 88 18.50 16.62 -11.36
CA TYR A 88 17.07 16.67 -11.72
C TYR A 88 16.79 16.47 -13.21
N ARG A 89 17.85 16.45 -14.05
CA ARG A 89 17.72 16.00 -15.43
C ARG A 89 17.47 14.50 -15.50
N PHE A 90 17.97 13.72 -14.54
CA PHE A 90 17.92 12.26 -14.55
C PHE A 90 16.80 11.70 -13.69
N PHE A 91 16.59 12.27 -12.50
CA PHE A 91 15.63 11.79 -11.51
C PHE A 91 14.68 12.91 -11.07
N HIS A 92 13.42 12.57 -10.80
CA HIS A 92 12.46 13.54 -10.23
C HIS A 92 12.83 13.94 -8.79
N HIS A 93 13.35 12.98 -8.02
CA HIS A 93 13.69 13.16 -6.60
C HIS A 93 15.07 12.57 -6.26
N PRO A 94 16.18 13.12 -6.80
CA PRO A 94 17.52 12.57 -6.61
C PRO A 94 17.95 12.53 -5.13
N ILE A 95 17.50 13.47 -4.31
CA ILE A 95 17.80 13.49 -2.86
C ILE A 95 17.18 12.27 -2.16
N TYR A 96 15.94 11.90 -2.50
CA TYR A 96 15.28 10.72 -1.91
C TYR A 96 15.84 9.40 -2.42
N TRP A 97 16.20 9.33 -3.71
CA TRP A 97 16.97 8.20 -4.22
C TRP A 97 18.31 8.05 -3.49
N GLY A 98 19.05 9.16 -3.34
CA GLY A 98 20.33 9.18 -2.64
C GLY A 98 20.20 8.74 -1.18
N PHE A 99 19.21 9.27 -0.45
CA PHE A 99 18.99 8.91 0.95
C PHE A 99 18.58 7.43 1.11
N GLY A 100 17.67 6.92 0.26
CA GLY A 100 17.29 5.50 0.27
C GLY A 100 18.49 4.58 0.02
N ILE A 101 19.33 4.89 -0.97
CA ILE A 101 20.54 4.12 -1.27
C ILE A 101 21.55 4.21 -0.10
N LEU A 102 21.69 5.39 0.51
CA LEU A 102 22.59 5.62 1.63
C LEU A 102 22.21 4.78 2.85
N ILE A 103 20.94 4.79 3.26
CA ILE A 103 20.49 4.03 4.44
C ILE A 103 20.56 2.52 4.18
N THR A 104 20.26 2.06 2.96
CA THR A 104 20.49 0.65 2.59
C THR A 104 21.95 0.28 2.74
N GLY A 105 22.87 1.09 2.18
CA GLY A 105 24.31 0.86 2.30
C GLY A 105 24.78 0.83 3.75
N PHE A 106 24.29 1.74 4.59
CA PHE A 106 24.60 1.77 6.01
C PHE A 106 24.16 0.48 6.72
N PHE A 107 22.94 0.00 6.52
CA PHE A 107 22.46 -1.22 7.19
C PHE A 107 23.07 -2.51 6.61
N VAL A 108 23.48 -2.52 5.34
CA VAL A 108 24.32 -3.59 4.77
C VAL A 108 25.72 -3.59 5.41
N LEU A 109 26.32 -2.42 5.68
CA LEU A 109 27.61 -2.32 6.37
C LEU A 109 27.53 -2.76 7.83
N THR A 110 26.48 -2.36 8.53
CA THR A 110 26.32 -2.68 9.96
C THR A 110 25.67 -4.04 10.20
N ASN A 111 25.40 -4.83 9.15
CA ASN A 111 24.79 -6.14 9.25
C ASN A 111 23.47 -6.14 10.05
N SER A 112 22.58 -5.15 9.80
CA SER A 112 21.30 -5.05 10.50
C SER A 112 20.15 -5.56 9.62
N ALA A 113 19.55 -6.68 10.02
CA ALA A 113 18.36 -7.22 9.38
C ALA A 113 17.18 -6.25 9.53
N SER A 114 16.98 -5.69 10.72
CA SER A 114 15.87 -4.77 10.96
C SER A 114 16.01 -3.47 10.17
N GLY A 115 17.24 -2.97 10.04
CA GLY A 115 17.55 -1.82 9.19
C GLY A 115 17.15 -2.05 7.73
N LEU A 116 17.43 -3.23 7.18
CA LEU A 116 17.15 -3.57 5.78
C LEU A 116 15.68 -3.92 5.52
N TRP A 117 15.06 -4.72 6.39
CA TRP A 117 13.73 -5.30 6.16
C TRP A 117 12.58 -4.48 6.75
N LEU A 118 12.85 -3.60 7.73
CA LEU A 118 11.85 -2.76 8.35
C LEU A 118 12.13 -1.27 8.11
N ALA A 119 13.25 -0.76 8.62
CA ALA A 119 13.48 0.69 8.66
C ALA A 119 13.61 1.30 7.25
N THR A 120 14.39 0.67 6.36
CA THR A 120 14.61 1.13 4.98
C THR A 120 13.32 1.15 4.14
N PRO A 121 12.56 0.05 3.99
CA PRO A 121 11.35 0.05 3.17
C PRO A 121 10.27 0.99 3.71
N ILE A 122 10.08 1.06 5.05
CA ILE A 122 9.15 2.03 5.64
C ILE A 122 9.60 3.47 5.35
N THR A 123 10.89 3.76 5.45
CA THR A 123 11.43 5.10 5.12
C THR A 123 11.19 5.45 3.65
N ILE A 124 11.40 4.51 2.73
CA ILE A 124 11.10 4.69 1.30
C ILE A 124 9.61 4.95 1.08
N LEU A 125 8.72 4.20 1.73
CA LEU A 125 7.28 4.44 1.68
C LEU A 125 6.90 5.81 2.25
N CYS A 126 7.55 6.28 3.31
CA CYS A 126 7.35 7.63 3.85
C CYS A 126 7.80 8.71 2.86
N MET A 127 8.93 8.54 2.18
CA MET A 127 9.38 9.47 1.13
C MET A 127 8.39 9.51 -0.03
N ILE A 128 7.90 8.36 -0.50
CA ILE A 128 6.87 8.26 -1.54
C ILE A 128 5.58 8.96 -1.08
N ALA A 129 5.14 8.71 0.15
CA ALA A 129 3.94 9.34 0.70
C ALA A 129 4.08 10.86 0.85
N LEU A 130 5.26 11.36 1.22
CA LEU A 130 5.55 12.79 1.27
C LEU A 130 5.54 13.42 -0.12
N VAL A 131 6.10 12.73 -1.12
CA VAL A 131 6.07 13.19 -2.52
C VAL A 131 4.63 13.26 -3.04
N ILE A 132 3.87 12.17 -2.93
CA ILE A 132 2.52 12.07 -3.49
C ILE A 132 1.53 12.93 -2.68
N GLY A 133 1.64 12.93 -1.35
CA GLY A 133 0.74 13.62 -0.44
C GLY A 133 1.06 15.09 -0.17
N TYR A 134 2.21 15.60 -0.60
CA TYR A 134 2.59 16.99 -0.36
C TYR A 134 3.36 17.61 -1.54
N GLU A 135 4.55 17.11 -1.87
CA GLU A 135 5.46 17.82 -2.79
C GLU A 135 4.96 17.89 -4.22
N ALA A 136 4.44 16.80 -4.77
CA ALA A 136 3.95 16.78 -6.15
C ALA A 136 2.73 17.71 -6.33
N ILE A 137 1.87 17.76 -5.30
CA ILE A 137 0.71 18.66 -5.26
C ILE A 137 1.18 20.12 -5.16
N ASP A 138 2.16 20.41 -4.31
CA ASP A 138 2.74 21.73 -4.15
C ASP A 138 3.48 22.21 -5.42
N LEU A 139 4.28 21.33 -6.05
CA LEU A 139 4.97 21.61 -7.31
C LEU A 139 3.99 21.95 -8.43
N LYS A 140 2.93 21.14 -8.60
CA LYS A 140 1.89 21.42 -9.60
C LYS A 140 1.17 22.74 -9.34
N ARG A 141 1.00 23.12 -8.07
CA ARG A 141 0.40 24.41 -7.69
C ARG A 141 1.31 25.59 -8.00
N ARG A 142 2.62 25.46 -7.76
CA ARG A 142 3.60 26.54 -7.97
C ARG A 142 4.02 26.70 -9.43
N PHE A 143 4.03 25.61 -10.19
CA PHE A 143 4.46 25.57 -11.59
C PHE A 143 3.42 24.84 -12.48
N PRO A 144 2.19 25.38 -12.63
CA PRO A 144 1.09 24.69 -13.29
C PRO A 144 1.33 24.40 -14.78
N ASP A 145 2.04 25.28 -15.49
CA ASP A 145 2.26 25.19 -16.95
C ASP A 145 3.59 24.53 -17.32
N GLN A 146 4.36 24.06 -16.34
CA GLN A 146 5.68 23.48 -16.59
C GLN A 146 5.62 21.96 -16.52
N THR A 147 6.01 21.30 -17.60
CA THR A 147 6.17 19.84 -17.63
C THR A 147 7.54 19.47 -17.08
N ILE A 148 7.56 18.55 -16.11
CA ILE A 148 8.79 18.01 -15.53
C ILE A 148 9.08 16.71 -16.25
N SER A 149 10.11 16.69 -17.10
CA SER A 149 10.57 15.47 -17.78
C SER A 149 11.96 15.07 -17.30
N THR A 150 12.21 13.76 -17.23
CA THR A 150 13.48 13.23 -16.71
C THR A 150 14.09 12.14 -17.57
N PHE A 151 15.37 11.87 -17.29
CA PHE A 151 16.21 10.76 -17.73
C PHE A 151 15.43 9.47 -17.96
N PHE A 152 14.96 8.96 -16.83
CA PHE A 152 14.36 7.65 -16.65
C PHE A 152 12.82 7.71 -16.67
N GLU A 153 12.25 8.70 -17.34
CA GLU A 153 10.80 8.82 -17.48
C GLU A 153 10.23 7.69 -18.33
N LEU A 154 9.04 7.20 -17.94
CA LEU A 154 8.30 6.21 -18.69
C LEU A 154 7.90 6.75 -20.07
N PRO A 155 7.85 5.92 -21.12
CA PRO A 155 7.39 6.34 -22.43
C PRO A 155 6.00 6.96 -22.37
N GLU A 156 5.76 8.02 -23.14
CA GLU A 156 4.45 8.68 -23.20
C GLU A 156 3.37 7.73 -23.74
N ASN A 157 2.12 7.98 -23.35
CA ASN A 157 0.99 7.19 -23.84
C ASN A 157 0.53 7.68 -25.23
N THR A 158 1.35 7.43 -26.25
CA THR A 158 1.12 7.87 -27.63
C THR A 158 1.35 6.73 -28.62
N LYS A 159 0.80 6.84 -29.83
CA LYS A 159 0.97 5.85 -30.91
C LYS A 159 2.29 6.02 -31.69
N GLU A 160 3.14 6.97 -31.30
CA GLU A 160 4.42 7.24 -31.95
C GLU A 160 5.42 6.11 -31.77
N ILE A 161 6.42 6.06 -32.65
CA ILE A 161 7.50 5.06 -32.58
C ILE A 161 8.44 5.41 -31.40
N PRO A 162 8.77 4.44 -30.53
CA PRO A 162 9.67 4.69 -29.42
C PRO A 162 11.11 4.81 -29.90
N GLY A 163 11.82 5.85 -29.43
CA GLY A 163 13.24 6.04 -29.72
C GLY A 163 14.14 5.06 -28.95
N ILE A 164 15.42 5.00 -29.31
CA ILE A 164 16.41 4.09 -28.68
C ILE A 164 16.52 4.31 -27.16
N ARG A 165 16.50 5.57 -26.71
CA ARG A 165 16.53 5.93 -25.30
C ARG A 165 15.36 5.33 -24.54
N GLN A 166 14.14 5.46 -25.05
CA GLN A 166 12.93 4.95 -24.39
C GLN A 166 12.98 3.43 -24.27
N ARG A 167 13.46 2.73 -25.30
CA ARG A 167 13.63 1.27 -25.28
C ARG A 167 14.64 0.83 -24.23
N LEU A 168 15.79 1.50 -24.14
CA LEU A 168 16.82 1.20 -23.15
C LEU A 168 16.38 1.52 -21.72
N VAL A 169 15.68 2.64 -21.51
CA VAL A 169 15.11 3.01 -20.20
C VAL A 169 14.06 1.98 -19.78
N SER A 170 13.11 1.63 -20.66
CA SER A 170 12.11 0.59 -20.39
C SER A 170 12.76 -0.76 -20.08
N LEU A 171 13.81 -1.13 -20.81
CA LEU A 171 14.56 -2.35 -20.54
C LEU A 171 15.16 -2.32 -19.13
N PHE A 172 15.90 -1.26 -18.79
CA PHE A 172 16.51 -1.08 -17.48
C PHE A 172 15.47 -1.10 -16.35
N LEU A 173 14.33 -0.42 -16.53
CA LEU A 173 13.25 -0.35 -15.54
C LEU A 173 12.55 -1.70 -15.30
N VAL A 174 12.67 -2.67 -16.21
CA VAL A 174 12.15 -4.04 -16.02
C VAL A 174 13.25 -4.98 -15.53
N THR A 175 14.45 -4.92 -16.11
CA THR A 175 15.53 -5.85 -15.77
C THR A 175 16.19 -5.55 -14.43
N ALA A 176 16.35 -4.29 -14.04
CA ALA A 176 16.95 -3.97 -12.73
C ALA A 176 16.07 -4.45 -11.56
N PRO A 177 14.74 -4.21 -11.54
CA PRO A 177 13.87 -4.81 -10.52
C PRO A 177 13.78 -6.32 -10.60
N LEU A 178 13.88 -6.92 -11.80
CA LEU A 178 13.93 -8.38 -11.94
C LEU A 178 15.14 -8.98 -11.22
N LEU A 179 16.33 -8.45 -11.48
CA LEU A 179 17.56 -8.90 -10.83
C LEU A 179 17.51 -8.69 -9.32
N LEU A 180 17.00 -7.54 -8.88
CA LEU A 180 16.83 -7.25 -7.45
C LEU A 180 15.83 -8.23 -6.81
N CYS A 181 14.69 -8.45 -7.44
CA CYS A 181 13.67 -9.39 -6.98
C CYS A 181 14.24 -10.80 -6.80
N ASN A 182 14.90 -11.33 -7.83
CA ASN A 182 15.53 -12.65 -7.78
C ASN A 182 16.61 -12.72 -6.69
N PHE A 183 17.45 -11.68 -6.58
CA PHE A 183 18.49 -11.61 -5.56
C PHE A 183 17.90 -11.64 -4.15
N LEU A 184 16.88 -10.81 -3.88
CA LEU A 184 16.24 -10.74 -2.58
C LEU A 184 15.56 -12.07 -2.23
N ILE A 185 14.75 -12.60 -3.15
CA ILE A 185 14.05 -13.87 -2.97
C ILE A 185 15.04 -15.01 -2.68
N ALA A 186 16.11 -15.14 -3.46
CA ALA A 186 17.11 -16.20 -3.29
C ALA A 186 17.96 -16.06 -2.02
N ARG A 187 18.04 -14.86 -1.42
CA ARG A 187 18.79 -14.61 -0.18
C ARG A 187 17.93 -14.66 1.07
N VAL A 188 16.63 -14.42 0.93
CA VAL A 188 15.68 -14.35 2.05
C VAL A 188 14.98 -15.67 2.29
N ILE A 189 14.65 -16.37 1.22
CA ILE A 189 13.86 -17.60 1.28
C ILE A 189 14.86 -18.76 1.30
N GLU A 190 14.99 -19.41 2.45
CA GLU A 190 15.89 -20.55 2.66
C GLU A 190 15.46 -21.77 1.82
N ASN A 191 16.39 -22.67 1.50
CA ASN A 191 16.13 -23.85 0.67
C ASN A 191 15.18 -24.87 1.30
N ASP A 192 14.92 -24.77 2.61
CA ASP A 192 14.12 -25.74 3.35
C ASP A 192 12.60 -25.47 3.23
N PHE A 193 12.19 -24.42 2.52
CA PHE A 193 10.79 -24.20 2.18
C PHE A 193 10.32 -25.21 1.12
N HIS A 194 9.67 -26.29 1.57
CA HIS A 194 8.97 -27.19 0.67
C HIS A 194 7.71 -26.52 0.11
N SER A 195 7.62 -26.41 -1.22
CA SER A 195 6.37 -25.99 -1.87
C SER A 195 5.23 -26.91 -1.41
N SER A 196 4.08 -26.33 -1.07
CA SER A 196 2.92 -27.08 -0.55
C SER A 196 2.44 -28.21 -1.47
N ILE A 197 2.73 -28.12 -2.77
CA ILE A 197 2.45 -29.14 -3.78
C ILE A 197 3.72 -29.38 -4.59
N GLN A 198 4.35 -30.55 -4.46
CA GLN A 198 5.53 -30.92 -5.23
C GLN A 198 5.13 -31.72 -6.48
N MET A 199 5.40 -31.17 -7.68
CA MET A 199 5.11 -31.85 -8.94
C MET A 199 6.09 -31.35 -10.00
N GLN A 200 7.21 -32.05 -10.13
CA GLN A 200 8.29 -31.66 -11.03
C GLN A 200 8.04 -32.19 -12.46
N LEU A 201 8.28 -31.34 -13.46
CA LEU A 201 8.27 -31.74 -14.86
C LEU A 201 9.63 -32.35 -15.23
N THR A 202 9.66 -33.63 -15.60
CA THR A 202 10.88 -34.30 -16.06
C THR A 202 11.05 -34.15 -17.57
N LEU A 203 12.20 -33.60 -17.98
CA LEU A 203 12.60 -33.47 -19.39
C LEU A 203 13.81 -34.37 -19.72
N PRO A 204 14.05 -34.68 -21.01
CA PRO A 204 15.20 -35.49 -21.43
C PRO A 204 16.56 -34.92 -20.99
N SER A 205 17.57 -35.78 -20.81
CA SER A 205 18.87 -35.42 -20.23
C SER A 205 19.61 -34.28 -20.95
N PHE A 206 19.49 -34.14 -22.27
CA PHE A 206 20.12 -33.02 -23.01
C PHE A 206 19.57 -31.64 -22.65
N THR A 207 18.42 -31.57 -21.96
CA THR A 207 17.81 -30.33 -21.49
C THR A 207 18.26 -29.94 -20.08
N GLN A 208 19.11 -30.74 -19.42
CA GLN A 208 19.66 -30.50 -18.08
C GLN A 208 20.92 -29.63 -18.16
N ASN A 209 20.77 -28.38 -18.62
CA ASN A 209 21.84 -27.39 -18.66
C ASN A 209 21.41 -26.14 -17.89
N GLU A 210 22.14 -25.82 -16.82
CA GLU A 210 21.87 -24.72 -15.89
C GLU A 210 21.79 -23.34 -16.57
N TYR A 211 22.34 -23.18 -17.77
CA TYR A 211 22.32 -21.94 -18.54
C TYR A 211 21.09 -21.81 -19.47
N LEU A 212 20.35 -22.89 -19.75
CA LEU A 212 19.17 -22.85 -20.63
C LEU A 212 18.08 -21.88 -20.14
N PRO A 213 17.78 -21.76 -18.83
CA PRO A 213 16.84 -20.77 -18.33
C PRO A 213 17.22 -19.31 -18.65
N LEU A 214 18.51 -19.01 -18.89
CA LEU A 214 18.98 -17.67 -19.26
C LEU A 214 18.49 -17.21 -20.64
N LEU A 215 18.04 -18.14 -21.50
CA LEU A 215 17.41 -17.78 -22.78
C LEU A 215 16.15 -16.92 -22.56
N GLY A 216 15.49 -17.07 -21.41
CA GLY A 216 14.39 -16.19 -21.00
C GLY A 216 14.82 -14.73 -20.84
N LEU A 217 16.04 -14.46 -20.35
CA LEU A 217 16.57 -13.09 -20.32
C LEU A 217 16.85 -12.56 -21.73
N GLY A 218 17.39 -13.39 -22.63
CA GLY A 218 17.59 -13.02 -24.03
C GLY A 218 16.28 -12.55 -24.69
N TYR A 219 15.19 -13.27 -24.42
CA TYR A 219 13.85 -12.91 -24.86
C TYR A 219 13.41 -11.53 -24.33
N LEU A 220 13.66 -11.26 -23.04
CA LEU A 220 13.34 -9.95 -22.43
C LEU A 220 14.21 -8.81 -22.99
N LEU A 221 15.50 -9.05 -23.23
CA LEU A 221 16.43 -8.06 -23.78
C LEU A 221 16.00 -7.59 -25.19
N VAL A 222 15.49 -8.50 -26.01
CA VAL A 222 15.04 -8.20 -27.38
C VAL A 222 13.67 -7.53 -27.42
N THR A 223 12.78 -7.84 -26.47
CA THR A 223 11.37 -7.43 -26.49
C THR A 223 11.15 -5.91 -26.71
N PRO A 224 11.79 -4.98 -25.97
CA PRO A 224 11.61 -3.54 -26.19
C PRO A 224 11.95 -3.06 -27.60
N PHE A 225 12.85 -3.76 -28.29
CA PHE A 225 13.29 -3.41 -29.64
C PHE A 225 12.32 -3.89 -30.73
N LEU A 226 11.48 -4.87 -30.40
CA LEU A 226 10.40 -5.31 -31.28
C LEU A 226 9.15 -4.43 -31.16
N ILE A 227 8.95 -3.76 -30.03
CA ILE A 227 7.76 -2.95 -29.77
C ILE A 227 7.71 -1.69 -30.65
N LYS A 228 6.61 -1.53 -31.40
CA LYS A 228 6.45 -0.48 -32.42
C LYS A 228 5.91 0.85 -31.92
N THR A 229 5.20 0.90 -30.78
CA THR A 229 4.56 2.13 -30.28
C THR A 229 4.94 2.45 -28.84
N ARG A 230 5.04 3.76 -28.51
CA ARG A 230 5.35 4.23 -27.15
C ARG A 230 4.31 3.78 -26.12
N GLN A 231 3.02 3.81 -26.48
CA GLN A 231 1.93 3.31 -25.64
C GLN A 231 2.12 1.83 -25.27
N LEU A 232 2.48 0.98 -26.23
CA LEU A 232 2.67 -0.44 -25.97
C LEU A 232 3.95 -0.70 -25.16
N LEU A 233 5.02 0.07 -25.41
CA LEU A 233 6.25 0.00 -24.63
C LEU A 233 6.03 0.45 -23.19
N ARG A 234 5.26 1.53 -23.00
CA ARG A 234 4.82 2.01 -21.68
C ARG A 234 4.04 0.93 -20.94
N HIS A 235 3.07 0.31 -21.62
CA HIS A 235 2.26 -0.78 -21.07
C HIS A 235 3.13 -1.96 -20.64
N TRP A 236 4.04 -2.43 -21.50
CA TRP A 236 4.99 -3.50 -21.19
C TRP A 236 5.85 -3.17 -19.98
N THR A 237 6.37 -1.94 -19.90
CA THR A 237 7.20 -1.48 -18.79
C THR A 237 6.43 -1.47 -17.47
N LEU A 238 5.22 -0.90 -17.47
CA LEU A 238 4.37 -0.82 -16.28
C LEU A 238 3.89 -2.20 -15.83
N ALA A 239 3.42 -3.04 -16.76
CA ALA A 239 3.01 -4.41 -16.46
C ALA A 239 4.19 -5.24 -15.92
N GLY A 240 5.39 -5.10 -16.49
CA GLY A 240 6.59 -5.77 -15.98
C GLY A 240 6.92 -5.38 -14.55
N ILE A 241 6.97 -4.07 -14.25
CA ILE A 241 7.24 -3.56 -12.89
C ILE A 241 6.15 -4.01 -11.90
N LEU A 242 4.87 -3.92 -12.29
CA LEU A 242 3.76 -4.36 -11.44
C LEU A 242 3.82 -5.87 -11.18
N GLY A 243 4.07 -6.68 -12.21
CA GLY A 243 4.19 -8.14 -12.08
C GLY A 243 5.34 -8.52 -11.14
N LEU A 244 6.50 -7.88 -11.29
CA LEU A 244 7.65 -8.06 -10.39
C LEU A 244 7.36 -7.62 -8.96
N GLY A 245 6.64 -6.51 -8.78
CA GLY A 245 6.20 -6.05 -7.47
C GLY A 245 5.25 -7.03 -6.79
N ILE A 246 4.23 -7.53 -7.52
CA ILE A 246 3.29 -8.55 -7.04
C ILE A 246 4.04 -9.84 -6.70
N TYR A 247 4.99 -10.25 -7.55
CA TYR A 247 5.80 -11.45 -7.34
C TYR A 247 6.67 -11.32 -6.07
N THR A 248 7.42 -10.22 -5.92
CA THR A 248 8.27 -9.97 -4.75
C THR A 248 7.44 -9.93 -3.47
N PHE A 249 6.33 -9.17 -3.50
CA PHE A 249 5.45 -9.03 -2.35
C PHE A 249 4.81 -10.37 -1.98
N GLY A 250 4.28 -11.11 -2.96
CA GLY A 250 3.69 -12.42 -2.73
C GLY A 250 4.70 -13.45 -2.21
N ALA A 251 5.93 -13.44 -2.73
CA ALA A 251 7.01 -14.32 -2.29
C ALA A 251 7.41 -14.08 -0.82
N PHE A 252 7.41 -12.83 -0.36
CA PHE A 252 7.67 -12.52 1.05
C PHE A 252 6.48 -12.79 1.96
N LEU A 253 5.24 -12.62 1.48
CA LEU A 253 4.07 -12.92 2.31
C LEU A 253 3.79 -14.41 2.46
N TYR A 254 3.95 -15.17 1.37
CA TYR A 254 3.61 -16.59 1.27
C TYR A 254 4.66 -17.35 0.42
N PRO A 255 5.88 -17.55 0.95
CA PRO A 255 7.00 -18.14 0.21
C PRO A 255 6.66 -19.53 -0.34
N GLU A 256 5.99 -20.37 0.45
CA GLU A 256 5.59 -21.75 0.08
C GLU A 256 4.70 -21.83 -1.17
N VAL A 257 3.98 -20.75 -1.48
CA VAL A 257 3.03 -20.67 -2.59
C VAL A 257 3.62 -19.91 -3.77
N VAL A 258 4.33 -18.81 -3.51
CA VAL A 258 4.71 -17.84 -4.54
C VAL A 258 6.19 -17.94 -4.92
N ALA A 259 7.08 -18.33 -4.02
CA ALA A 259 8.54 -18.39 -4.27
C ALA A 259 8.97 -19.64 -5.07
N VAL A 260 8.16 -19.99 -6.07
CA VAL A 260 8.25 -21.21 -6.89
C VAL A 260 9.48 -21.32 -7.79
N TYR A 261 10.24 -20.23 -7.94
CA TYR A 261 11.46 -20.15 -8.77
C TYR A 261 12.75 -20.24 -7.94
N VAL A 262 12.66 -20.44 -6.61
CA VAL A 262 13.82 -20.58 -5.72
C VAL A 262 14.35 -22.00 -5.79
N ALA A 263 15.20 -22.24 -6.80
CA ALA A 263 16.18 -23.33 -6.92
C ALA A 263 15.67 -24.79 -7.00
N PRO A 264 16.36 -25.62 -7.82
CA PRO A 264 17.48 -26.41 -7.30
C PRO A 264 18.87 -25.76 -7.45
N TYR A 265 18.96 -24.60 -8.10
CA TYR A 265 20.21 -23.87 -8.35
C TYR A 265 20.21 -22.47 -7.72
N ASN A 266 20.73 -22.38 -6.49
CA ASN A 266 20.84 -21.16 -5.67
C ASN A 266 21.71 -20.03 -6.25
N SER A 267 22.35 -20.24 -7.40
CA SER A 267 23.37 -19.34 -7.93
C SER A 267 22.86 -18.35 -8.99
N MET A 268 21.64 -18.52 -9.52
CA MET A 268 21.19 -17.74 -10.68
C MET A 268 20.17 -16.66 -10.29
N ALA A 269 20.66 -15.45 -9.99
CA ALA A 269 19.85 -14.22 -9.87
C ALA A 269 19.18 -13.77 -11.20
N TYR A 270 19.23 -14.63 -12.23
CA TYR A 270 19.11 -14.27 -13.63
C TYR A 270 17.95 -14.98 -14.34
N LEU A 271 16.97 -15.53 -13.59
CA LEU A 271 15.81 -16.17 -14.20
C LEU A 271 14.75 -15.14 -14.59
N ALA A 272 14.10 -15.30 -15.74
CA ALA A 272 12.96 -14.49 -16.16
C ALA A 272 11.65 -15.23 -15.87
N PRO A 273 10.84 -14.88 -14.86
CA PRO A 273 9.62 -15.61 -14.55
C PRO A 273 8.65 -15.70 -15.74
N ILE A 274 7.86 -16.78 -15.78
CA ILE A 274 6.93 -17.08 -16.89
C ILE A 274 6.00 -15.88 -17.15
N PHE A 275 5.51 -15.21 -16.10
CA PHE A 275 4.60 -14.08 -16.27
C PHE A 275 5.20 -12.94 -17.10
N ILE A 276 6.51 -12.65 -17.01
CA ILE A 276 7.15 -11.58 -17.81
C ILE A 276 7.28 -12.02 -19.26
N LEU A 277 7.53 -13.31 -19.52
CA LEU A 277 7.51 -13.85 -20.88
C LEU A 277 6.11 -13.70 -21.49
N LEU A 278 5.05 -13.98 -20.74
CA LEU A 278 3.66 -13.83 -21.19
C LEU A 278 3.27 -12.35 -21.43
N ILE A 279 3.69 -11.42 -20.55
CA ILE A 279 3.51 -9.96 -20.77
C ILE A 279 4.17 -9.54 -22.08
N SER A 280 5.41 -9.99 -22.30
CA SER A 280 6.19 -9.70 -23.49
C SER A 280 5.56 -10.28 -24.75
N LEU A 281 5.08 -11.54 -24.70
CA LEU A 281 4.35 -12.17 -25.80
C LEU A 281 3.08 -11.41 -26.15
N ARG A 282 2.27 -11.03 -25.14
CA ARG A 282 1.03 -10.26 -25.36
C ARG A 282 1.31 -8.89 -25.97
N ALA A 283 2.40 -8.24 -25.61
CA ALA A 283 2.84 -7.01 -26.25
C ALA A 283 3.14 -7.22 -27.74
N ILE A 284 3.92 -8.25 -28.10
CA ILE A 284 4.24 -8.58 -29.50
C ILE A 284 2.98 -8.95 -30.29
N PHE A 285 2.07 -9.72 -29.69
CA PHE A 285 0.84 -10.17 -30.34
C PHE A 285 -0.12 -9.00 -30.66
N LYS A 286 -0.18 -7.98 -29.79
CA LYS A 286 -1.01 -6.77 -29.99
C LYS A 286 -0.60 -5.93 -31.21
N GLN A 287 0.63 -6.08 -31.70
CA GLN A 287 1.15 -5.28 -32.83
C GLN A 287 1.34 -6.07 -34.14
N SER A 288 1.49 -7.39 -34.09
CA SER A 288 1.69 -8.22 -35.28
C SER A 288 1.30 -9.68 -35.01
N LYS A 289 0.36 -10.20 -35.79
CA LYS A 289 -0.05 -11.61 -35.71
C LYS A 289 1.07 -12.57 -36.10
N GLY A 290 1.81 -12.28 -37.18
CA GLY A 290 2.89 -13.15 -37.67
C GLY A 290 4.05 -13.27 -36.68
N LEU A 291 4.58 -12.13 -36.19
CA LEU A 291 5.59 -12.14 -35.13
C LEU A 291 5.04 -12.75 -33.85
N GLY A 292 3.77 -12.50 -33.52
CA GLY A 292 3.09 -13.10 -32.38
C GLY A 292 3.11 -14.63 -32.43
N ILE A 293 2.77 -15.24 -33.55
CA ILE A 293 2.79 -16.72 -33.72
C ILE A 293 4.20 -17.27 -33.54
N LEU A 294 5.20 -16.66 -34.20
CA LEU A 294 6.60 -17.07 -34.07
C LEU A 294 7.06 -17.01 -32.60
N PHE A 295 6.80 -15.89 -31.92
CA PHE A 295 7.18 -15.69 -30.53
C PHE A 295 6.35 -16.56 -29.57
N SER A 296 5.14 -17.00 -29.92
CA SER A 296 4.38 -17.97 -29.14
C SER A 296 5.09 -19.32 -29.07
N PHE A 297 5.63 -19.81 -30.19
CA PHE A 297 6.42 -21.07 -30.18
C PHE A 297 7.67 -20.94 -29.31
N ILE A 298 8.41 -19.82 -29.44
CA ILE A 298 9.58 -19.53 -28.60
C ILE A 298 9.18 -19.48 -27.12
N THR A 299 8.09 -18.76 -26.80
CA THR A 299 7.61 -18.62 -25.42
C THR A 299 7.19 -19.97 -24.84
N LEU A 300 6.52 -20.81 -25.62
CA LEU A 300 6.11 -22.15 -25.19
C LEU A 300 7.33 -23.01 -24.81
N ILE A 301 8.38 -22.99 -25.64
CA ILE A 301 9.64 -23.69 -25.34
C ILE A 301 10.26 -23.15 -24.05
N LEU A 302 10.36 -21.82 -23.91
CA LEU A 302 10.92 -21.20 -22.71
C LEU A 302 10.11 -21.50 -21.44
N VAL A 303 8.78 -21.58 -21.55
CA VAL A 303 7.90 -21.95 -20.43
C VAL A 303 8.12 -23.40 -20.02
N ILE A 304 8.13 -24.34 -20.98
CA ILE A 304 8.39 -25.76 -20.70
C ILE A 304 9.76 -25.93 -20.05
N LEU A 305 10.78 -25.25 -20.59
CA LEU A 305 12.10 -25.22 -19.99
C LEU A 305 12.02 -24.69 -18.55
N GLN A 306 11.44 -23.51 -18.31
CA GLN A 306 11.39 -22.95 -16.94
C GLN A 306 10.67 -23.86 -15.95
N LEU A 307 9.56 -24.49 -16.35
CA LEU A 307 8.79 -25.38 -15.49
C LEU A 307 9.60 -26.62 -15.06
N SER A 308 10.53 -27.12 -15.89
CA SER A 308 11.40 -28.24 -15.49
C SER A 308 12.42 -27.89 -14.41
N TYR A 309 12.68 -26.59 -14.20
CA TYR A 309 13.58 -26.09 -13.15
C TYR A 309 12.85 -25.61 -11.89
N THR A 310 11.56 -25.94 -11.72
CA THR A 310 10.76 -25.55 -10.54
C THR A 310 10.33 -26.78 -9.73
N TYR A 311 10.13 -26.63 -8.41
CA TYR A 311 9.60 -27.70 -7.53
C TYR A 311 8.18 -28.14 -7.90
N SER A 312 7.40 -27.23 -8.48
CA SER A 312 6.01 -27.45 -8.83
C SER A 312 5.67 -26.74 -10.13
N ALA A 313 5.56 -27.51 -11.20
CA ALA A 313 5.19 -26.97 -12.50
C ALA A 313 3.77 -26.36 -12.45
N VAL A 314 2.85 -27.01 -11.73
CA VAL A 314 1.45 -26.54 -11.60
C VAL A 314 1.39 -25.22 -10.85
N LEU A 315 2.05 -25.14 -9.69
CA LEU A 315 2.04 -23.93 -8.86
C LEU A 315 2.74 -22.77 -9.59
N SER A 316 3.91 -23.03 -10.19
CA SER A 316 4.67 -22.04 -10.97
C SER A 316 3.87 -21.46 -12.12
N LEU A 317 3.19 -22.31 -12.88
CA LEU A 317 2.34 -21.90 -13.98
C LEU A 317 1.13 -21.11 -13.46
N SER A 318 0.45 -21.62 -12.43
CA SER A 318 -0.77 -21.01 -11.87
C SER A 318 -0.49 -19.62 -11.29
N VAL A 319 0.55 -19.49 -10.45
CA VAL A 319 0.99 -18.21 -9.87
C VAL A 319 1.39 -17.24 -10.98
N SER A 320 2.18 -17.68 -11.95
CA SER A 320 2.58 -16.82 -13.06
C SER A 320 1.41 -16.39 -13.94
N LEU A 321 0.42 -17.25 -14.16
CA LEU A 321 -0.80 -16.88 -14.88
C LEU A 321 -1.60 -15.83 -14.11
N ILE A 322 -1.77 -15.98 -12.79
CA ILE A 322 -2.45 -14.99 -11.94
C ILE A 322 -1.71 -13.64 -11.99
N ILE A 323 -0.39 -13.65 -11.79
CA ILE A 323 0.43 -12.42 -11.84
C ILE A 323 0.34 -11.78 -13.23
N PHE A 324 0.44 -12.56 -14.30
CA PHE A 324 0.27 -12.07 -15.67
C PHE A 324 -1.10 -11.42 -15.87
N LEU A 325 -2.18 -12.07 -15.44
CA LEU A 325 -3.54 -11.56 -15.60
C LEU A 325 -3.76 -10.26 -14.81
N LEU A 326 -3.24 -10.17 -13.59
CA LEU A 326 -3.33 -8.95 -12.77
C LEU A 326 -2.47 -7.82 -13.36
N ALA A 327 -1.22 -8.10 -13.69
CA ALA A 327 -0.25 -7.11 -14.12
C ALA A 327 -0.51 -6.59 -15.54
N ASP A 328 -0.87 -7.45 -16.50
CA ASP A 328 -1.13 -7.01 -17.88
C ASP A 328 -2.52 -6.37 -18.05
N ASN A 329 -3.48 -6.63 -17.15
CA ASN A 329 -4.80 -6.02 -17.18
C ASN A 329 -4.99 -4.92 -16.12
N TYR A 330 -3.91 -4.37 -15.56
CA TYR A 330 -3.96 -3.38 -14.47
C TYR A 330 -4.89 -2.19 -14.77
N PHE A 331 -4.89 -1.70 -16.02
CA PHE A 331 -5.72 -0.56 -16.41
C PHE A 331 -7.20 -0.94 -16.52
N GLN A 332 -7.52 -2.12 -17.05
CA GLN A 332 -8.91 -2.61 -17.09
C GLN A 332 -9.43 -2.86 -15.68
N ILE A 333 -8.61 -3.44 -14.80
CA ILE A 333 -8.94 -3.62 -13.38
C ILE A 333 -9.21 -2.26 -12.73
N TRP A 334 -8.36 -1.26 -12.98
CA TRP A 334 -8.58 0.10 -12.49
C TRP A 334 -9.90 0.70 -12.99
N VAL A 335 -10.20 0.61 -14.29
CA VAL A 335 -11.46 1.11 -14.87
C VAL A 335 -12.67 0.39 -14.27
N PHE A 336 -12.60 -0.94 -14.11
CA PHE A 336 -13.65 -1.72 -13.45
C PHE A 336 -13.89 -1.23 -12.02
N LEU A 337 -12.84 -1.13 -11.20
CA LEU A 337 -12.94 -0.65 -9.81
C LEU A 337 -13.47 0.79 -9.74
N LYS A 338 -13.03 1.67 -10.65
CA LYS A 338 -13.49 3.05 -10.75
C LYS A 338 -14.98 3.14 -11.08
N ASN A 339 -15.44 2.36 -12.06
CA ASN A 339 -16.85 2.34 -12.48
C ASN A 339 -17.75 1.78 -11.37
N MET A 340 -17.35 0.66 -10.74
CA MET A 340 -18.05 0.12 -9.56
C MET A 340 -18.12 1.13 -8.42
N THR A 341 -17.03 1.88 -8.19
CA THR A 341 -17.00 2.94 -7.19
C THR A 341 -18.00 4.06 -7.51
N GLU A 342 -18.10 4.48 -8.78
CA GLU A 342 -19.07 5.47 -9.24
C GLU A 342 -20.52 4.97 -9.11
N GLU A 343 -20.78 3.71 -9.43
CA GLU A 343 -22.10 3.10 -9.24
C GLU A 343 -22.51 3.07 -7.76
N ILE A 344 -21.63 2.61 -6.87
CA ILE A 344 -21.89 2.58 -5.42
C ILE A 344 -22.04 3.99 -4.86
N ALA A 345 -21.28 4.97 -5.35
CA ALA A 345 -21.42 6.37 -4.96
C ALA A 345 -22.81 6.95 -5.28
N ASN A 346 -23.52 6.36 -6.23
CA ASN A 346 -24.84 6.78 -6.68
C ASN A 346 -25.97 5.78 -6.32
N SER A 347 -25.67 4.76 -5.52
CA SER A 347 -26.62 3.70 -5.17
C SER A 347 -27.45 3.98 -3.91
N TRP A 348 -27.42 5.21 -3.37
CA TRP A 348 -28.13 5.56 -2.15
C TRP A 348 -29.62 5.17 -2.25
N ASN A 349 -30.11 4.43 -1.26
CA ASN A 349 -31.50 3.99 -1.20
C ASN A 349 -32.00 3.92 0.25
N GLU A 350 -33.28 4.22 0.46
CA GLU A 350 -33.95 4.14 1.76
C GLU A 350 -35.25 3.33 1.69
N TRP A 351 -35.53 2.56 2.73
CA TRP A 351 -36.80 1.86 2.93
C TRP A 351 -37.43 2.34 4.24
N VAL A 352 -38.69 2.76 4.19
CA VAL A 352 -39.40 3.29 5.36
C VAL A 352 -40.53 2.34 5.75
N PHE A 353 -40.45 1.80 6.97
CA PHE A 353 -41.43 0.92 7.58
C PHE A 353 -42.01 1.60 8.83
N GLY A 354 -43.15 2.29 8.67
CA GLY A 354 -43.82 3.00 9.76
C GLY A 354 -42.99 4.16 10.31
N ASN A 355 -42.35 3.95 11.47
CA ASN A 355 -41.47 4.92 12.14
C ASN A 355 -39.98 4.61 11.96
N VAL A 356 -39.65 3.47 11.34
CA VAL A 356 -38.28 3.00 11.11
C VAL A 356 -37.90 3.28 9.67
N ARG A 357 -36.69 3.78 9.44
CA ARG A 357 -36.10 3.88 8.12
C ARG A 357 -34.77 3.12 8.10
N ILE A 358 -34.58 2.34 7.05
CA ILE A 358 -33.35 1.57 6.79
C ILE A 358 -32.66 2.20 5.57
N ILE A 359 -31.37 2.46 5.67
CA ILE A 359 -30.55 3.04 4.61
C ILE A 359 -29.53 1.99 4.18
N ASN A 360 -29.40 1.77 2.87
CA ASN A 360 -28.59 0.69 2.30
C ASN A 360 -27.11 0.69 2.74
N HIS A 361 -26.54 1.85 3.07
CA HIS A 361 -25.15 1.92 3.51
C HIS A 361 -24.87 1.20 4.84
N GLY A 362 -25.91 0.93 5.65
CA GLY A 362 -25.79 0.13 6.87
C GLY A 362 -25.29 -1.29 6.62
N PHE A 363 -25.74 -1.91 5.53
CA PHE A 363 -25.38 -3.29 5.17
C PHE A 363 -23.88 -3.44 4.92
N TYR A 364 -23.23 -2.45 4.30
CA TYR A 364 -21.77 -2.50 4.10
C TYR A 364 -21.01 -2.51 5.42
N VAL A 365 -21.36 -1.63 6.36
CA VAL A 365 -20.63 -1.58 7.64
C VAL A 365 -20.94 -2.80 8.49
N GLY A 366 -22.19 -3.29 8.44
CA GLY A 366 -22.58 -4.58 9.02
C GLY A 366 -21.76 -5.74 8.50
N LEU A 367 -21.62 -5.86 7.18
CA LEU A 367 -20.78 -6.87 6.53
C LEU A 367 -19.31 -6.74 6.96
N GLY A 368 -18.80 -5.51 7.05
CA GLY A 368 -17.45 -5.25 7.55
C GLY A 368 -17.26 -5.75 8.98
N SER A 369 -18.20 -5.44 9.89
CA SER A 369 -18.15 -5.93 11.27
C SER A 369 -18.29 -7.45 11.36
N PHE A 370 -19.19 -8.04 10.56
CA PHE A 370 -19.38 -9.49 10.49
C PHE A 370 -18.08 -10.18 10.08
N LEU A 371 -17.50 -9.80 8.94
CA LEU A 371 -16.27 -10.40 8.43
C LEU A 371 -15.08 -10.13 9.37
N GLY A 372 -14.99 -8.93 9.96
CA GLY A 372 -13.94 -8.60 10.92
C GLY A 372 -13.96 -9.50 12.15
N ILE A 373 -15.13 -9.66 12.77
CA ILE A 373 -15.29 -10.53 13.96
C ILE A 373 -15.08 -12.00 13.58
N LEU A 374 -15.59 -12.43 12.42
CA LEU A 374 -15.44 -13.80 11.94
C LEU A 374 -13.97 -14.15 11.70
N ILE A 375 -13.25 -13.33 10.95
CA ILE A 375 -11.82 -13.55 10.68
C ILE A 375 -11.02 -13.45 11.98
N ALA A 376 -11.34 -12.50 12.86
CA ALA A 376 -10.64 -12.39 14.15
C ALA A 376 -10.82 -13.65 15.00
N GLY A 377 -12.05 -14.16 15.11
CA GLY A 377 -12.32 -15.41 15.81
C GLY A 377 -11.67 -16.63 15.16
N MET A 378 -11.59 -16.68 13.82
CA MET A 378 -10.83 -17.72 13.10
C MET A 378 -9.33 -17.68 13.42
N LEU A 379 -8.75 -16.49 13.56
CA LEU A 379 -7.31 -16.37 13.84
C LEU A 379 -6.96 -16.72 15.29
N VAL A 380 -7.79 -16.30 16.24
CA VAL A 380 -7.47 -16.38 17.68
C VAL A 380 -8.12 -17.58 18.38
N GLY A 381 -9.17 -18.15 17.79
CA GLY A 381 -9.97 -19.24 18.35
C GLY A 381 -11.25 -18.78 19.07
N ASP A 382 -12.18 -19.73 19.21
CA ASP A 382 -13.55 -19.50 19.70
C ASP A 382 -13.61 -18.89 21.10
N PHE A 383 -12.61 -19.17 21.94
CA PHE A 383 -12.51 -18.65 23.31
C PHE A 383 -12.63 -17.12 23.40
N TYR A 384 -12.13 -16.39 22.40
CA TYR A 384 -12.16 -14.92 22.39
C TYR A 384 -13.38 -14.33 21.67
N ALA A 385 -14.30 -15.15 21.12
CA ALA A 385 -15.41 -14.69 20.30
C ALA A 385 -16.26 -13.60 20.99
N TRP A 386 -16.65 -13.85 22.24
CA TRP A 386 -17.41 -12.88 23.05
C TRP A 386 -16.60 -11.64 23.41
N GLY A 387 -15.30 -11.80 23.70
CA GLY A 387 -14.38 -10.69 23.93
C GLY A 387 -14.28 -9.75 22.72
N ILE A 388 -14.19 -10.30 21.51
CA ILE A 388 -14.14 -9.52 20.26
C ILE A 388 -15.48 -8.78 20.04
N LEU A 389 -16.62 -9.46 20.24
CA LEU A 389 -17.94 -8.85 20.11
C LEU A 389 -18.12 -7.67 21.08
N ILE A 390 -17.83 -7.88 22.36
CA ILE A 390 -17.96 -6.86 23.40
C ILE A 390 -17.03 -5.69 23.10
N PHE A 391 -15.80 -5.97 22.67
CA PHE A 391 -14.87 -4.94 22.25
C PHE A 391 -15.47 -4.06 21.14
N ALA A 392 -16.00 -4.67 20.08
CA ALA A 392 -16.62 -3.95 18.97
C ALA A 392 -17.84 -3.11 19.41
N VAL A 393 -18.71 -3.68 20.24
CA VAL A 393 -19.90 -3.00 20.76
C VAL A 393 -19.52 -1.78 21.60
N VAL A 394 -18.59 -1.93 22.54
CA VAL A 394 -18.12 -0.83 23.39
C VAL A 394 -17.51 0.30 22.55
N VAL A 395 -16.67 -0.02 21.56
CA VAL A 395 -16.09 0.97 20.65
C VAL A 395 -17.17 1.74 19.89
N ILE A 396 -18.19 1.06 19.37
CA ILE A 396 -19.29 1.70 18.64
C ILE A 396 -20.12 2.60 19.56
N ILE A 397 -20.41 2.16 20.79
CA ILE A 397 -21.14 2.97 21.78
C ILE A 397 -20.37 4.26 22.10
N PHE A 398 -19.08 4.16 22.42
CA PHE A 398 -18.26 5.35 22.71
C PHE A 398 -18.09 6.27 21.49
N SER A 399 -17.99 5.70 20.29
CA SER A 399 -18.03 6.45 19.04
C SER A 399 -19.33 7.26 18.90
N ALA A 400 -20.47 6.66 19.24
CA ALA A 400 -21.77 7.33 19.21
C ALA A 400 -21.90 8.43 20.26
N LEU A 401 -21.54 8.10 21.52
CA LEU A 401 -21.59 9.02 22.66
C LEU A 401 -20.75 10.27 22.40
N TRP A 402 -19.51 10.09 21.95
CA TRP A 402 -18.62 11.20 21.62
C TRP A 402 -19.20 12.10 20.52
N ALA A 403 -19.70 11.49 19.44
CA ALA A 403 -20.25 12.23 18.31
C ALA A 403 -21.44 13.09 18.71
N GLN A 404 -22.30 12.58 19.60
CA GLN A 404 -23.51 13.29 20.02
C GLN A 404 -23.28 14.24 21.19
N ILE A 405 -22.33 13.97 22.09
CA ILE A 405 -22.06 14.79 23.29
C ILE A 405 -21.07 15.91 22.98
N ILE A 406 -20.04 15.64 22.18
CA ILE A 406 -18.92 16.54 21.98
C ILE A 406 -18.95 17.16 20.58
N GLU A 407 -19.18 16.37 19.53
CA GLU A 407 -19.17 16.87 18.14
C GLU A 407 -20.56 17.27 17.60
N GLY A 408 -21.61 17.10 18.41
CA GLY A 408 -22.99 17.32 17.99
C GLY A 408 -23.25 18.79 17.67
N SER A 409 -23.79 19.08 16.48
CA SER A 409 -24.31 20.41 16.13
C SER A 409 -25.72 20.28 15.55
N GLU A 410 -26.54 21.35 15.65
CA GLU A 410 -27.91 21.36 15.11
C GLU A 410 -27.99 21.09 13.61
N LYS A 411 -26.95 21.42 12.85
CA LYS A 411 -26.88 21.26 11.38
C LYS A 411 -26.22 19.96 10.92
N LEU A 412 -25.48 19.26 11.78
CA LEU A 412 -24.76 18.02 11.47
C LEU A 412 -24.84 17.10 12.69
N LYS A 413 -25.93 16.33 12.82
CA LYS A 413 -26.00 15.23 13.77
C LYS A 413 -25.14 14.08 13.25
N ARG A 414 -23.83 14.15 13.47
CA ARG A 414 -22.93 13.03 13.17
C ARG A 414 -23.28 11.88 14.11
N PRO A 415 -23.66 10.70 13.60
CA PRO A 415 -24.08 9.62 14.49
C PRO A 415 -22.89 8.94 15.18
N TYR A 416 -21.67 9.01 14.62
CA TYR A 416 -20.47 8.35 15.12
C TYR A 416 -19.22 9.21 14.89
N GLY A 417 -18.28 9.19 15.85
CA GLY A 417 -17.14 10.10 15.93
C GLY A 417 -15.83 9.35 16.11
N TYR A 418 -14.79 9.77 15.39
CA TYR A 418 -13.50 9.08 15.36
C TYR A 418 -12.80 9.07 16.73
N TYR A 419 -12.75 10.22 17.41
CA TYR A 419 -12.13 10.32 18.72
C TYR A 419 -12.86 9.49 19.79
N GLY A 420 -14.19 9.36 19.66
CA GLY A 420 -14.98 8.46 20.49
C GLY A 420 -14.58 6.99 20.33
N ALA A 421 -14.25 6.56 19.11
CA ALA A 421 -13.74 5.20 18.90
C ALA A 421 -12.37 4.99 19.57
N LEU A 422 -11.47 5.99 19.57
CA LEU A 422 -10.17 5.90 20.25
C LEU A 422 -10.33 5.77 21.77
N VAL A 423 -11.22 6.56 22.37
CA VAL A 423 -11.57 6.43 23.80
C VAL A 423 -12.23 5.08 24.05
N GLY A 424 -13.13 4.67 23.16
CA GLY A 424 -13.80 3.37 23.19
C GLY A 424 -12.83 2.19 23.21
N ILE A 425 -11.70 2.26 22.50
CA ILE A 425 -10.66 1.22 22.54
C ILE A 425 -10.10 1.06 23.95
N ILE A 426 -9.84 2.15 24.67
CA ILE A 426 -9.31 2.10 26.05
C ILE A 426 -10.33 1.42 26.98
N PHE A 427 -11.60 1.82 26.91
CA PHE A 427 -12.66 1.23 27.73
C PHE A 427 -12.96 -0.22 27.33
N ALA A 428 -12.96 -0.53 26.04
CA ALA A 428 -13.13 -1.88 25.53
C ALA A 428 -12.00 -2.79 26.04
N SER A 429 -10.74 -2.34 25.99
CA SER A 429 -9.59 -3.03 26.57
C SER A 429 -9.75 -3.27 28.07
N LEU A 430 -10.27 -2.30 28.83
CA LEU A 430 -10.54 -2.48 30.26
C LEU A 430 -11.64 -3.53 30.51
N VAL A 431 -12.75 -3.47 29.76
CA VAL A 431 -13.87 -4.40 29.92
C VAL A 431 -13.44 -5.83 29.62
N VAL A 432 -12.75 -6.06 28.50
CA VAL A 432 -12.30 -7.41 28.13
C VAL A 432 -11.21 -7.92 29.07
N TRP A 433 -10.38 -7.04 29.63
CA TRP A 433 -9.43 -7.40 30.69
C TRP A 433 -10.15 -7.86 31.96
N LEU A 434 -11.19 -7.14 32.40
CA LEU A 434 -12.01 -7.51 33.55
C LEU A 434 -12.75 -8.84 33.34
N MET A 435 -13.03 -9.21 32.09
CA MET A 435 -13.58 -10.52 31.72
C MET A 435 -12.54 -11.66 31.75
N GLY A 436 -11.27 -11.35 32.02
CA GLY A 436 -10.18 -12.33 32.06
C GLY A 436 -9.49 -12.58 30.72
N TYR A 437 -9.79 -11.81 29.68
CA TYR A 437 -9.11 -11.95 28.38
C TYR A 437 -7.76 -11.25 28.35
N ASN A 438 -6.84 -11.83 27.58
CA ASN A 438 -5.59 -11.16 27.24
C ASN A 438 -5.83 -10.04 26.22
N VAL A 439 -5.67 -8.80 26.68
CA VAL A 439 -5.89 -7.58 25.87
C VAL A 439 -4.94 -7.51 24.67
N TRP A 440 -3.70 -7.95 24.81
CA TRP A 440 -2.72 -7.89 23.71
C TRP A 440 -3.13 -8.76 22.54
N ILE A 441 -3.70 -9.93 22.82
CA ILE A 441 -4.21 -10.82 21.77
C ILE A 441 -5.37 -10.16 21.02
N LEU A 442 -6.31 -9.54 21.74
CA LEU A 442 -7.42 -8.80 21.13
C LEU A 442 -6.93 -7.60 20.31
N ILE A 443 -6.02 -6.79 20.85
CA ILE A 443 -5.43 -5.66 20.11
C ILE A 443 -4.71 -6.16 18.86
N GLY A 444 -3.92 -7.23 18.96
CA GLY A 444 -3.19 -7.84 17.84
C GLY A 444 -4.12 -8.30 16.73
N VAL A 445 -5.12 -9.15 17.06
CA VAL A 445 -6.05 -9.70 16.05
C VAL A 445 -6.96 -8.63 15.44
N ILE A 446 -7.38 -7.65 16.24
CA ILE A 446 -8.13 -6.50 15.73
C ILE A 446 -7.25 -5.68 14.78
N SER A 447 -5.95 -5.50 15.08
CA SER A 447 -5.03 -4.79 14.18
C SER A 447 -4.90 -5.48 12.83
N VAL A 448 -4.90 -6.82 12.79
CA VAL A 448 -4.86 -7.60 11.54
C VAL A 448 -6.14 -7.42 10.72
N THR A 449 -7.30 -7.48 11.37
CA THR A 449 -8.61 -7.49 10.70
C THR A 449 -9.14 -6.09 10.37
N MET A 450 -8.79 -5.09 11.17
CA MET A 450 -9.30 -3.72 11.07
C MET A 450 -9.06 -3.05 9.70
N PRO A 451 -7.93 -3.24 8.98
CA PRO A 451 -7.77 -2.72 7.64
C PRO A 451 -8.89 -3.15 6.69
N TRP A 452 -9.29 -4.42 6.70
CA TRP A 452 -10.40 -4.91 5.86
C TRP A 452 -11.75 -4.39 6.32
N VAL A 453 -11.99 -4.32 7.63
CA VAL A 453 -13.21 -3.70 8.19
C VAL A 453 -13.32 -2.23 7.74
N GLN A 454 -12.21 -1.48 7.83
CA GLN A 454 -12.14 -0.08 7.42
C GLN A 454 -12.29 0.08 5.91
N ALA A 455 -11.71 -0.81 5.10
CA ALA A 455 -11.88 -0.83 3.65
C ALA A 455 -13.36 -1.02 3.28
N ILE A 456 -14.04 -2.02 3.85
CA ILE A 456 -15.47 -2.24 3.63
C ILE A 456 -16.29 -1.03 4.13
N GLY A 457 -15.91 -0.43 5.25
CA GLY A 457 -16.51 0.81 5.75
C GLY A 457 -16.43 2.01 4.77
N ARG A 458 -15.50 1.99 3.80
CA ARG A 458 -15.43 3.03 2.76
C ARG A 458 -16.57 2.95 1.75
N PHE A 459 -17.25 1.81 1.59
CA PHE A 459 -18.49 1.74 0.80
C PHE A 459 -19.59 2.63 1.39
N ARG A 460 -19.72 2.68 2.72
CA ARG A 460 -20.61 3.65 3.38
C ARG A 460 -20.22 5.10 3.06
N CYS A 461 -18.92 5.38 2.98
CA CYS A 461 -18.44 6.72 2.64
C CYS A 461 -18.84 7.11 1.21
N LEU A 462 -18.72 6.19 0.26
CA LEU A 462 -19.17 6.38 -1.12
C LEU A 462 -20.67 6.69 -1.18
N VAL A 463 -21.51 5.84 -0.59
CA VAL A 463 -22.98 6.04 -0.62
C VAL A 463 -23.39 7.37 0.02
N ASN A 464 -22.77 7.76 1.14
CA ASN A 464 -23.08 9.02 1.82
C ASN A 464 -22.41 10.25 1.19
N GLY A 465 -21.42 10.08 0.32
CA GLY A 465 -20.60 11.17 -0.21
C GLY A 465 -19.67 11.85 0.81
N CYS A 466 -19.37 11.19 1.93
CA CYS A 466 -18.32 11.66 2.84
C CYS A 466 -16.95 11.13 2.41
N CYS A 467 -15.89 11.77 2.88
CA CYS A 467 -14.51 11.48 2.52
C CYS A 467 -14.21 11.57 1.02
N HIS A 468 -15.00 12.32 0.26
CA HIS A 468 -14.83 12.49 -1.19
C HIS A 468 -13.55 13.28 -1.52
N GLY A 469 -13.04 13.09 -2.73
CA GLY A 469 -11.83 13.76 -3.22
C GLY A 469 -12.09 15.15 -3.76
N LYS A 470 -11.02 15.93 -3.92
CA LYS A 470 -11.03 17.20 -4.66
C LYS A 470 -11.25 16.95 -6.15
N LYS A 471 -11.52 18.03 -6.90
CA LYS A 471 -11.65 17.98 -8.35
C LYS A 471 -10.43 17.30 -8.99
N ALA A 472 -10.69 16.29 -9.81
CA ALA A 472 -9.70 15.59 -10.61
C ALA A 472 -9.74 16.16 -12.04
N HIS A 473 -8.58 16.24 -12.68
CA HIS A 473 -8.47 16.74 -14.06
C HIS A 473 -8.46 15.62 -15.11
N ASN A 474 -8.21 14.38 -14.70
CA ASN A 474 -8.10 13.24 -15.60
C ASN A 474 -9.35 12.33 -15.49
N PRO A 475 -10.15 12.18 -16.56
CA PRO A 475 -11.35 11.32 -16.58
C PRO A 475 -11.04 9.83 -16.36
N ASP A 476 -9.81 9.39 -16.65
CA ASP A 476 -9.37 8.02 -16.40
C ASP A 476 -9.24 7.72 -14.90
N ILE A 477 -9.20 8.75 -14.04
CA ILE A 477 -9.00 8.61 -12.59
C ILE A 477 -10.28 8.90 -11.81
N GLY A 478 -11.01 9.95 -12.18
CA GLY A 478 -12.10 10.46 -11.34
C GLY A 478 -13.43 9.71 -11.44
N ILE A 479 -14.28 9.90 -10.42
CA ILE A 479 -15.67 9.46 -10.33
C ILE A 479 -16.62 10.66 -10.15
N ARG A 480 -17.92 10.48 -10.39
CA ARG A 480 -18.96 11.51 -10.25
C ARG A 480 -20.07 11.13 -9.29
N TYR A 481 -20.66 12.14 -8.66
CA TYR A 481 -21.81 12.01 -7.77
C TYR A 481 -23.00 12.77 -8.34
N TYR A 482 -24.17 12.15 -8.32
CA TYR A 482 -25.43 12.68 -8.85
C TYR A 482 -26.56 12.61 -7.83
N HIS A 483 -26.52 11.66 -6.89
CA HIS A 483 -27.60 11.45 -5.93
C HIS A 483 -27.74 12.64 -4.96
N HIS A 484 -28.94 13.19 -4.82
CA HIS A 484 -29.20 14.42 -4.05
C HIS A 484 -28.92 14.28 -2.54
N ARG A 485 -29.13 13.09 -1.95
CA ARG A 485 -28.79 12.79 -0.55
C ARG A 485 -27.29 12.66 -0.27
N SER A 486 -26.46 12.54 -1.32
CA SER A 486 -25.00 12.52 -1.14
C SER A 486 -24.53 13.88 -0.62
N ARG A 487 -23.63 13.88 0.37
CA ARG A 487 -23.01 15.10 0.91
C ARG A 487 -22.21 15.87 -0.15
N VAL A 488 -21.74 15.20 -1.20
CA VAL A 488 -21.10 15.85 -2.35
C VAL A 488 -22.08 16.81 -3.03
N CYS A 489 -23.33 16.37 -3.23
CA CYS A 489 -24.38 17.15 -3.85
C CYS A 489 -25.00 18.17 -2.88
N GLY A 490 -25.35 17.72 -1.67
CA GLY A 490 -26.14 18.51 -0.72
C GLY A 490 -25.34 19.50 0.15
N ILE A 491 -24.04 19.28 0.36
CA ILE A 491 -23.20 20.14 1.22
C ILE A 491 -22.06 20.78 0.42
N SER A 492 -21.41 20.01 -0.45
CA SER A 492 -20.20 20.49 -1.14
C SER A 492 -20.49 21.12 -2.51
N HIS A 493 -21.74 21.03 -2.98
CA HIS A 493 -22.19 21.58 -4.27
C HIS A 493 -21.34 21.15 -5.48
N MET A 494 -20.81 19.91 -5.47
CA MET A 494 -19.95 19.34 -6.53
C MET A 494 -20.67 18.24 -7.35
N LYS A 495 -21.98 18.38 -7.56
CA LYS A 495 -22.75 17.42 -8.35
C LYS A 495 -22.23 17.37 -9.79
N GLY A 496 -21.99 16.16 -10.31
CA GLY A 496 -21.51 15.93 -11.69
C GLY A 496 -20.04 16.30 -11.94
N GLU A 497 -19.35 16.90 -10.97
CA GLU A 497 -17.93 17.21 -11.05
C GLU A 497 -17.10 15.93 -10.97
N LEU A 498 -15.99 15.90 -11.69
CA LEU A 498 -15.05 14.79 -11.66
C LEU A 498 -14.19 14.88 -10.40
N LEU A 499 -14.32 13.92 -9.47
CA LEU A 499 -13.63 13.93 -8.19
C LEU A 499 -12.66 12.75 -8.07
N HIS A 500 -11.55 12.94 -7.34
CA HIS A 500 -10.69 11.83 -6.97
C HIS A 500 -11.47 10.78 -6.13
N PRO A 501 -11.41 9.48 -6.47
CA PRO A 501 -12.06 8.44 -5.68
C PRO A 501 -11.22 8.10 -4.43
N THR A 502 -11.06 9.06 -3.51
CA THR A 502 -10.31 8.88 -2.27
C THR A 502 -10.77 7.67 -1.44
N PRO A 503 -12.06 7.30 -1.36
CA PRO A 503 -12.46 6.06 -0.69
C PRO A 503 -11.88 4.81 -1.37
N LEU A 504 -11.77 4.78 -2.71
CA LEU A 504 -11.14 3.68 -3.45
C LEU A 504 -9.64 3.60 -3.17
N TYR A 505 -8.95 4.75 -3.11
CA TYR A 505 -7.53 4.78 -2.73
C TYR A 505 -7.32 4.16 -1.34
N SER A 506 -8.16 4.51 -0.37
CA SER A 506 -8.12 3.93 0.97
C SER A 506 -8.40 2.42 0.95
N MET A 507 -9.40 1.97 0.19
CA MET A 507 -9.74 0.53 0.09
C MET A 507 -8.56 -0.29 -0.41
N ILE A 508 -7.93 0.15 -1.50
CA ILE A 508 -6.78 -0.55 -2.09
C ILE A 508 -5.61 -0.59 -1.09
N TRP A 509 -5.27 0.54 -0.47
CA TRP A 509 -4.18 0.60 0.51
C TRP A 509 -4.46 -0.29 1.72
N LEU A 510 -5.63 -0.17 2.34
CA LEU A 510 -6.01 -0.93 3.53
C LEU A 510 -6.08 -2.44 3.25
N PHE A 511 -6.51 -2.84 2.05
CA PHE A 511 -6.49 -4.24 1.66
C PHE A 511 -5.07 -4.82 1.67
N LEU A 512 -4.11 -4.08 1.10
CA LEU A 512 -2.69 -4.47 1.11
C LEU A 512 -2.10 -4.48 2.52
N VAL A 513 -2.45 -3.50 3.36
CA VAL A 513 -2.03 -3.48 4.78
C VAL A 513 -2.54 -4.71 5.52
N GLY A 514 -3.80 -5.11 5.31
CA GLY A 514 -4.35 -6.33 5.91
C GLY A 514 -3.58 -7.60 5.51
N LEU A 515 -3.14 -7.71 4.25
CA LEU A 515 -2.30 -8.84 3.80
C LEU A 515 -0.95 -8.88 4.51
N VAL A 516 -0.29 -7.72 4.68
CA VAL A 516 0.97 -7.63 5.43
C VAL A 516 0.77 -8.07 6.87
N LEU A 517 -0.24 -7.54 7.56
CA LEU A 517 -0.48 -7.85 8.97
C LEU A 517 -0.91 -9.31 9.18
N LEU A 518 -1.66 -9.89 8.25
CA LEU A 518 -2.01 -11.31 8.28
C LEU A 518 -0.77 -12.19 8.12
N SER A 519 0.16 -11.83 7.22
CA SER A 519 1.42 -12.55 7.09
C SER A 519 2.26 -12.45 8.37
N LEU A 520 2.36 -11.28 9.00
CA LEU A 520 3.04 -11.13 10.29
C LEU A 520 2.39 -11.98 11.39
N TRP A 521 1.05 -12.04 11.43
CA TRP A 521 0.32 -12.92 12.35
C TRP A 521 0.68 -14.40 12.14
N ASN A 522 0.66 -14.87 10.88
CA ASN A 522 0.96 -16.25 10.55
C ASN A 522 2.43 -16.63 10.83
N ASN A 523 3.34 -15.66 10.78
CA ASN A 523 4.75 -15.82 11.13
C ASN A 523 5.04 -15.54 12.61
N SER A 524 4.02 -15.55 13.47
CA SER A 524 4.15 -15.46 14.94
C SER A 524 4.87 -14.21 15.45
N PHE A 525 4.74 -13.07 14.75
CA PHE A 525 5.23 -11.79 15.27
C PHE A 525 4.45 -11.36 16.52
N SER A 526 5.10 -10.58 17.40
CA SER A 526 4.46 -10.11 18.62
C SER A 526 3.26 -9.18 18.35
N MET A 527 2.29 -9.20 19.25
CA MET A 527 1.06 -8.40 19.10
C MET A 527 1.34 -6.90 19.13
N SER A 528 2.33 -6.46 19.92
CA SER A 528 2.79 -5.07 19.96
C SER A 528 3.39 -4.63 18.62
N PHE A 529 4.18 -5.51 17.99
CA PHE A 529 4.77 -5.24 16.68
C PHE A 529 3.69 -5.15 15.59
N ILE A 530 2.75 -6.09 15.55
CA ILE A 530 1.63 -6.08 14.60
C ILE A 530 0.79 -4.80 14.75
N PHE A 531 0.47 -4.41 15.99
CA PHE A 531 -0.23 -3.15 16.26
C PHE A 531 0.59 -1.91 15.84
N GLY A 532 1.89 -1.90 16.13
CA GLY A 532 2.78 -0.82 15.71
C GLY A 532 2.84 -0.67 14.19
N LEU A 533 2.97 -1.77 13.45
CA LEU A 533 2.95 -1.78 11.99
C LEU A 533 1.60 -1.38 11.43
N TYR A 534 0.50 -1.78 12.06
CA TYR A 534 -0.84 -1.30 11.71
C TYR A 534 -0.89 0.23 11.77
N LEU A 535 -0.43 0.85 12.86
CA LEU A 535 -0.41 2.30 13.00
C LEU A 535 0.51 2.97 11.97
N ILE A 536 1.70 2.43 11.73
CA ILE A 536 2.67 2.94 10.74
C ILE A 536 2.05 2.94 9.35
N LEU A 537 1.61 1.78 8.87
CA LEU A 537 1.16 1.60 7.49
C LEU A 537 -0.15 2.35 7.22
N THR A 538 -1.11 2.32 8.16
CA THR A 538 -2.35 3.09 8.01
C THR A 538 -2.08 4.59 8.02
N SER A 539 -1.11 5.07 8.80
CA SER A 539 -0.71 6.49 8.83
C SER A 539 -0.10 6.97 7.52
N ILE A 540 0.75 6.15 6.88
CA ILE A 540 1.33 6.44 5.57
C ILE A 540 0.22 6.64 4.54
N GLY A 541 -0.70 5.68 4.43
CA GLY A 541 -1.85 5.79 3.52
C GLY A 541 -2.76 6.97 3.84
N ARG A 542 -3.01 7.22 5.13
CA ARG A 542 -3.85 8.35 5.58
C ARG A 542 -3.25 9.70 5.23
N PHE A 543 -1.93 9.85 5.35
CA PHE A 543 -1.22 11.07 4.99
C PHE A 543 -1.44 11.43 3.51
N VAL A 544 -1.38 10.42 2.63
CA VAL A 544 -1.63 10.58 1.19
C VAL A 544 -3.12 10.83 0.92
N GLU A 545 -4.01 9.97 1.41
CA GLU A 545 -5.47 10.08 1.21
C GLU A 545 -5.96 11.50 1.55
N GLU A 546 -5.57 12.02 2.71
CA GLU A 546 -6.02 13.31 3.21
C GLU A 546 -5.61 14.46 2.28
N ALA A 547 -4.47 14.37 1.58
CA ALA A 547 -4.01 15.37 0.63
C ALA A 547 -4.89 15.49 -0.64
N TYR A 548 -5.63 14.43 -0.96
CA TYR A 548 -6.55 14.39 -2.09
C TYR A 548 -8.01 14.62 -1.71
N ARG A 549 -8.37 14.66 -0.41
CA ARG A 549 -9.75 14.92 0.02
C ARG A 549 -10.24 16.33 -0.35
N GLY A 550 -11.52 16.45 -0.70
CA GLY A 550 -12.18 17.70 -1.12
C GLY A 550 -12.96 18.41 -0.01
N GLU A 551 -12.99 17.87 1.21
CA GLU A 551 -13.77 18.43 2.30
C GLU A 551 -13.21 19.76 2.83
N VAL A 552 -14.03 20.81 2.78
CA VAL A 552 -13.66 22.18 3.17
C VAL A 552 -13.50 22.33 4.70
N GLN A 553 -14.05 21.41 5.48
CA GLN A 553 -14.15 21.53 6.95
C GLN A 553 -12.84 21.20 7.70
N THR A 554 -11.85 20.60 7.05
CA THR A 554 -10.61 20.19 7.74
C THR A 554 -9.65 21.37 7.89
N PRO A 555 -9.27 21.78 9.12
CA PRO A 555 -8.32 22.86 9.33
C PRO A 555 -6.94 22.55 8.73
N ILE A 556 -6.31 23.55 8.11
CA ILE A 556 -4.93 23.48 7.63
C ILE A 556 -4.03 24.21 8.65
N ILE A 557 -3.11 23.47 9.27
CA ILE A 557 -2.18 23.95 10.30
C ILE A 557 -0.76 23.80 9.75
N LYS A 558 -0.03 24.91 9.63
CA LYS A 558 1.36 24.94 9.13
C LYS A 558 1.58 24.21 7.78
N GLY A 559 0.61 24.32 6.87
CA GLY A 559 0.70 23.76 5.51
C GLY A 559 0.21 22.32 5.36
N LEU A 560 -0.05 21.61 6.46
CA LEU A 560 -0.66 20.27 6.46
C LEU A 560 -2.08 20.32 7.04
N ARG A 561 -2.92 19.39 6.60
CA ARG A 561 -4.27 19.22 7.18
C ARG A 561 -4.18 18.60 8.57
N LEU A 562 -5.15 18.89 9.44
CA LEU A 562 -5.20 18.32 10.80
C LEU A 562 -5.01 16.80 10.81
N TYR A 563 -5.66 16.07 9.91
CA TYR A 563 -5.55 14.61 9.87
C TYR A 563 -4.21 14.08 9.33
N GLN A 564 -3.42 14.91 8.64
CA GLN A 564 -2.03 14.57 8.30
C GLN A 564 -1.13 14.67 9.55
N TRP A 565 -1.38 15.65 10.42
CA TRP A 565 -0.70 15.73 11.72
C TRP A 565 -1.04 14.55 12.63
N THR A 566 -2.32 14.16 12.71
CA THR A 566 -2.71 12.98 13.50
C THR A 566 -2.08 11.70 12.94
N ALA A 567 -1.93 11.59 11.61
CA ALA A 567 -1.21 10.48 10.99
C ALA A 567 0.27 10.46 11.39
N ILE A 568 0.95 11.61 11.42
CA ILE A 568 2.35 11.69 11.86
C ILE A 568 2.49 11.26 13.34
N ILE A 569 1.57 11.68 14.21
CA ILE A 569 1.57 11.27 15.63
C ILE A 569 1.33 9.76 15.75
N SER A 570 0.32 9.23 15.05
CA SER A 570 0.01 7.80 15.04
C SER A 570 1.18 6.96 14.50
N PHE A 571 1.88 7.45 13.48
CA PHE A 571 3.10 6.82 12.96
C PHE A 571 4.21 6.75 14.01
N ALA A 572 4.45 7.84 14.75
CA ALA A 572 5.45 7.87 15.83
C ALA A 572 5.09 6.91 16.98
N ILE A 573 3.82 6.85 17.37
CA ILE A 573 3.31 5.87 18.33
C ILE A 573 3.56 4.46 17.80
N GLY A 574 3.29 4.22 16.51
CA GLY A 574 3.55 2.94 15.86
C GLY A 574 5.01 2.49 15.97
N ILE A 575 5.98 3.38 15.72
CA ILE A 575 7.41 3.09 15.94
C ILE A 575 7.66 2.65 17.38
N VAL A 576 7.17 3.42 18.35
CA VAL A 576 7.34 3.08 19.78
C VAL A 576 6.74 1.70 20.10
N MET A 577 5.53 1.41 19.60
CA MET A 577 4.86 0.12 19.82
C MET A 577 5.64 -1.06 19.24
N THR A 578 6.31 -0.88 18.09
CA THR A 578 7.16 -1.95 17.52
C THR A 578 8.37 -2.29 18.39
N CYS A 579 8.80 -1.37 19.25
CA CYS A 579 9.93 -1.58 20.15
C CYS A 579 9.53 -2.19 21.51
N ILE A 580 8.22 -2.36 21.79
CA ILE A 580 7.77 -2.90 23.08
C ILE A 580 7.90 -4.43 23.06
N PRO A 581 8.69 -5.03 23.98
CA PRO A 581 8.87 -6.47 24.05
C PRO A 581 7.61 -7.12 24.66
N VAL A 582 6.74 -7.63 23.80
CA VAL A 582 5.63 -8.49 24.17
C VAL A 582 5.91 -9.86 23.59
N ASN A 583 5.86 -10.91 24.41
CA ASN A 583 6.07 -12.26 23.93
C ASN A 583 5.01 -12.62 22.89
N ALA A 584 5.44 -13.24 21.79
CA ALA A 584 4.49 -13.82 20.83
C ALA A 584 3.65 -14.88 21.53
N VAL A 585 2.33 -14.80 21.40
CA VAL A 585 1.42 -15.81 21.94
C VAL A 585 0.87 -16.61 20.78
N ILE A 586 1.16 -17.91 20.78
CA ILE A 586 0.61 -18.84 19.80
C ILE A 586 -0.78 -19.22 20.26
N THR A 587 -1.80 -18.89 19.47
CA THR A 587 -3.18 -19.28 19.72
C THR A 587 -3.55 -20.50 18.89
N THR A 588 -4.19 -21.50 19.49
CA THR A 588 -4.77 -22.62 18.74
C THR A 588 -6.07 -22.15 18.07
N SER A 589 -6.07 -22.09 16.74
CA SER A 589 -7.28 -21.80 15.96
C SER A 589 -8.27 -22.97 16.06
N SER A 590 -9.06 -23.02 17.13
CA SER A 590 -10.30 -23.81 17.16
C SER A 590 -11.46 -22.90 16.79
N PHE A 591 -12.02 -23.09 15.60
CA PHE A 591 -13.21 -22.37 15.16
C PHE A 591 -14.48 -23.11 15.64
N GLY A 592 -15.39 -22.38 16.28
CA GLY A 592 -16.64 -22.91 16.80
C GLY A 592 -17.85 -22.04 16.48
N TRP A 593 -18.99 -22.41 17.04
CA TRP A 593 -20.26 -21.73 16.80
C TRP A 593 -20.33 -20.37 17.52
N GLU A 594 -19.55 -20.15 18.59
CA GLU A 594 -19.54 -18.87 19.32
C GLU A 594 -18.98 -17.75 18.43
N THR A 595 -17.96 -18.04 17.62
CA THR A 595 -17.40 -17.12 16.62
C THR A 595 -18.44 -16.76 15.56
N VAL A 596 -19.17 -17.75 15.05
CA VAL A 596 -20.22 -17.52 14.06
C VAL A 596 -21.34 -16.67 14.67
N LEU A 597 -21.82 -17.03 15.86
CA LEU A 597 -22.87 -16.28 16.53
C LEU A 597 -22.42 -14.85 16.84
N SER A 598 -21.22 -14.67 17.39
CA SER A 598 -20.65 -13.37 17.71
C SER A 598 -20.51 -12.48 16.48
N SER A 599 -20.06 -13.05 15.35
CA SER A 599 -19.95 -12.30 14.10
C SER A 599 -21.31 -11.89 13.54
N VAL A 600 -22.32 -12.78 13.58
CA VAL A 600 -23.71 -12.46 13.18
C VAL A 600 -24.29 -11.36 14.09
N CYS A 601 -24.18 -11.51 15.41
CA CYS A 601 -24.65 -10.51 16.37
C CYS A 601 -23.98 -9.15 16.16
N GLY A 602 -22.65 -9.12 16.01
CA GLY A 602 -21.91 -7.87 15.79
C GLY A 602 -22.23 -7.22 14.44
N GLY A 603 -22.40 -8.03 13.38
CA GLY A 603 -22.82 -7.56 12.06
C GLY A 603 -24.22 -6.95 12.06
N LEU A 604 -25.18 -7.62 12.69
CA LEU A 604 -26.55 -7.12 12.83
C LEU A 604 -26.61 -5.85 13.69
N PHE A 605 -25.92 -5.85 14.84
CA PHE A 605 -25.81 -4.68 15.71
C PHE A 605 -25.25 -3.48 14.95
N THR A 606 -24.15 -3.68 14.21
CA THR A 606 -23.51 -2.60 13.45
C THR A 606 -24.41 -2.13 12.30
N THR A 607 -25.08 -3.05 11.59
CA THR A 607 -26.06 -2.71 10.54
C THR A 607 -27.16 -1.81 11.09
N PHE A 608 -27.73 -2.19 12.23
CA PHE A 608 -28.78 -1.43 12.90
C PHE A 608 -28.26 -0.06 13.34
N ALA A 609 -27.19 -0.04 14.13
CA ALA A 609 -26.58 1.16 14.67
C ALA A 609 -26.23 2.19 13.58
N MET A 610 -25.72 1.71 12.44
CA MET A 610 -25.14 2.55 11.40
C MET A 610 -26.05 2.78 10.18
N GLY A 611 -27.15 2.04 10.05
CA GLY A 611 -28.04 2.07 8.89
C GLY A 611 -29.53 2.22 9.19
N VAL A 612 -29.95 2.18 10.46
CA VAL A 612 -31.35 2.32 10.85
C VAL A 612 -31.56 3.62 11.62
N ASP A 613 -32.57 4.38 11.23
CA ASP A 613 -32.99 5.58 11.94
C ASP A 613 -34.51 5.74 12.02
N PHE A 614 -34.95 6.76 12.77
CA PHE A 614 -36.33 7.02 13.15
C PHE A 614 -36.69 8.47 12.76
N PRO A 615 -37.01 8.75 11.49
CA PRO A 615 -37.15 10.11 10.97
C PRO A 615 -38.23 10.93 11.70
N LYS A 616 -39.27 10.26 12.21
CA LYS A 616 -40.38 10.88 12.95
C LYS A 616 -40.08 11.17 14.43
N SER A 617 -38.94 10.70 14.96
CA SER A 617 -38.55 10.93 16.35
C SER A 617 -37.58 12.10 16.48
N ASN A 618 -37.75 12.90 17.54
CA ASN A 618 -36.82 13.96 17.93
C ASN A 618 -35.82 13.52 19.02
N ALA A 619 -35.86 12.26 19.43
CA ALA A 619 -34.95 11.73 20.44
C ALA A 619 -33.48 11.83 20.00
N ARG A 620 -32.56 11.88 20.97
CA ARG A 620 -31.13 11.78 20.70
C ARG A 620 -30.85 10.42 20.02
N PHE A 621 -29.96 10.37 19.04
CA PHE A 621 -29.65 9.19 18.20
C PHE A 621 -30.76 8.74 17.22
N SER A 622 -31.89 9.44 17.11
CA SER A 622 -32.99 8.99 16.24
C SER A 622 -32.77 9.22 14.74
N ARG A 623 -31.73 9.95 14.30
CA ARG A 623 -31.52 10.28 12.88
C ARG A 623 -30.07 10.05 12.48
N LEU A 624 -29.89 9.39 11.33
CA LEU A 624 -28.57 9.14 10.70
C LEU A 624 -28.23 10.16 9.61
N VAL A 625 -29.12 11.15 9.38
CA VAL A 625 -28.97 12.26 8.44
C VAL A 625 -29.22 13.59 9.12
#